data_AF-A0A516SAY6-F1
#
_entry.id   AF-A0A516SAY6-F1
#
_cell.length_a   1.000
_cell.length_b   1.000
_cell.length_c   1.000
_cell.angle_alpha   90.00
_cell.angle_beta   90.00
_cell.angle_gamma   90.00
#
_symmetry.space_group_name_H-M   'P 1'
#
loop_
_entity.id
_entity.type
_entity.pdbx_description
1 polymer ?
#
loop_
_entity_poly.entity_id
_entity_poly.type
_entity_poly.pdbx_seq_one_letter_code
_entity_poly.pdbx_strand_id
1 'polypeptide(L)' 'MRVPHAPIRSSLTNHAASGPAADAELKQMRAAAWHQQGVVVVRLADVPDDWDRLHLANIATQLYGQRNKEAR' A
#
# COMPACT_ATOMS: atom_id res chain seq x y z
N MET A 1 -29.68 22.87 -15.03
CA MET A 1 -30.06 22.48 -13.66
C MET A 1 -29.28 21.24 -13.26
N ARG A 2 -28.40 21.31 -12.25
CA ARG A 2 -27.74 20.12 -11.68
C ARG A 2 -28.66 19.57 -10.59
N VAL A 3 -29.17 18.35 -10.76
CA VAL A 3 -29.92 17.64 -9.72
C VAL A 3 -28.91 17.13 -8.69
N PRO A 4 -29.02 17.46 -7.39
CA PRO A 4 -28.18 16.85 -6.38
C PRO A 4 -28.52 15.36 -6.29
N HIS A 5 -27.55 14.50 -6.62
CA HIS A 5 -27.69 13.06 -6.44
C HIS A 5 -27.65 12.75 -4.94
N ALA A 6 -28.79 12.37 -4.36
CA ALA A 6 -28.83 11.89 -2.98
C ALA A 6 -27.98 10.61 -2.89
N PRO A 7 -26.98 10.54 -1.99
CA PRO A 7 -26.14 9.36 -1.89
C PRO A 7 -26.99 8.17 -1.44
N ILE A 8 -26.98 7.09 -2.23
CA ILE A 8 -27.68 5.85 -1.91
C ILE A 8 -27.08 5.30 -0.62
N ARG A 9 -27.89 5.20 0.44
CA ARG A 9 -27.52 4.58 1.72
C ARG A 9 -27.37 3.07 1.48
N SER A 10 -26.14 2.61 1.29
CA SER A 10 -25.80 1.19 1.20
C SER A 10 -25.11 0.73 2.48
N SER A 11 -25.30 -0.52 2.90
CA SER A 11 -24.50 -1.12 3.98
C SER A 11 -23.00 -1.15 3.66
N LEU A 12 -22.64 -1.02 2.37
CA LEU A 12 -21.26 -0.89 1.92
C LEU A 12 -20.73 0.55 1.99
N THR A 13 -21.57 1.57 2.24
CA THR A 13 -21.12 2.97 2.31
C THR A 13 -20.11 3.20 3.43
N ASN A 14 -20.20 2.46 4.55
CA ASN A 14 -19.20 2.50 5.64
C ASN A 14 -17.91 1.71 5.32
N HIS A 15 -17.93 0.86 4.30
CA HIS A 15 -16.80 0.04 3.88
C HIS A 15 -16.20 0.49 2.54
N ALA A 16 -16.85 1.44 1.86
CA ALA A 16 -16.27 2.16 0.73
C ALA A 16 -15.05 2.90 1.26
N ALA A 17 -13.86 2.38 0.94
CA ALA A 17 -12.58 2.91 1.40
C ALA A 17 -12.56 4.44 1.26
N SER A 18 -12.38 5.11 2.39
CA SER A 18 -12.34 6.57 2.48
C SER A 18 -11.05 7.08 1.85
N GLY A 19 -11.03 7.21 0.53
CA GLY A 19 -9.91 7.77 -0.22
C GLY A 19 -8.59 6.98 -0.11
N PRO A 20 -7.52 7.44 -0.78
CA PRO A 20 -6.19 6.90 -0.58
C PRO A 20 -5.76 7.14 0.88
N ALA A 21 -5.40 6.07 1.59
CA ALA A 21 -4.91 6.16 2.97
C ALA A 21 -3.77 7.18 3.06
N ALA A 22 -3.85 8.08 4.04
CA ALA A 22 -2.81 9.09 4.25
C ALA A 22 -1.48 8.39 4.61
N ASP A 23 -0.34 9.01 4.27
CA ASP A 23 0.98 8.41 4.54
C ASP A 23 1.20 8.02 6.01
N ALA A 24 0.61 8.77 6.94
CA ALA A 24 0.66 8.48 8.37
C ALA A 24 -0.11 7.19 8.73
N GLU A 25 -1.27 6.97 8.11
CA GLU A 25 -2.08 5.76 8.29
C GLU A 25 -1.35 4.55 7.69
N LEU A 26 -0.79 4.69 6.49
CA LEU A 26 0.05 3.66 5.89
C LEU A 26 1.25 3.30 6.78
N LYS A 27 1.89 4.28 7.42
CA LYS A 27 2.99 4.03 8.35
C LYS A 27 2.53 3.21 9.57
N GLN A 28 1.36 3.52 10.12
CA GLN A 28 0.79 2.75 11.24
C GLN A 28 0.45 1.32 10.82
N MET A 29 -0.13 1.12 9.63
CA MET A 29 -0.42 -0.21 9.09
C MET A 29 0.85 -1.05 8.92
N ARG A 30 1.93 -0.45 8.41
CA ARG A 30 3.23 -1.13 8.25
C ARG A 30 3.86 -1.47 9.61
N ALA A 31 3.74 -0.57 10.59
CA ALA A 31 4.21 -0.86 11.95
C ALA A 31 3.42 -2.01 12.59
N ALA A 32 2.09 -2.04 12.39
CA ALA A 32 1.26 -3.15 12.86
C ALA A 32 1.66 -4.48 12.18
N ALA A 33 1.90 -4.48 10.88
CA ALA A 33 2.39 -5.67 10.15
C ALA A 33 3.72 -6.18 10.73
N TRP A 34 4.64 -5.29 11.07
CA TRP A 34 5.90 -5.66 11.71
C TRP A 34 5.66 -6.29 13.09
N HIS A 35 4.93 -5.61 13.96
CA HIS A 35 4.76 -6.05 15.35
C HIS A 35 3.87 -7.29 15.49
N GLN A 36 2.88 -7.46 14.63
CA GLN A 36 1.90 -8.56 14.75
C GLN A 36 2.23 -9.76 13.88
N GLN A 37 2.85 -9.55 12.71
CA GLN A 37 3.07 -10.61 11.73
C GLN A 37 4.56 -10.85 11.44
N GLY A 38 5.44 -9.99 11.94
CA GLY A 38 6.88 -10.06 11.62
C GLY A 38 7.19 -9.71 10.17
N VAL A 39 6.25 -9.08 9.45
CA VAL A 39 6.41 -8.71 8.04
C VAL A 39 6.75 -7.23 7.93
N VAL A 40 7.80 -6.91 7.18
CA VAL A 40 8.21 -5.53 6.89
C VAL A 40 7.79 -5.12 5.49
N VAL A 41 7.23 -3.92 5.35
CA VAL A 41 6.90 -3.32 4.06
C VAL A 41 7.77 -2.08 3.88
N VAL A 42 8.72 -2.16 2.95
CA VAL A 42 9.67 -1.08 2.66
C VAL A 42 9.51 -0.65 1.20
N ARG A 43 9.38 0.65 0.95
CA ARG A 43 9.49 1.16 -0.42
C ARG A 43 10.97 1.13 -0.79
N LEU A 44 11.31 0.51 -1.92
CA LEU A 44 12.71 0.43 -2.37
C LEU A 44 13.39 1.80 -2.49
N ALA A 45 12.63 2.87 -2.76
CA ALA A 45 13.15 4.24 -2.81
C ALA A 45 13.59 4.80 -1.44
N ASP A 46 13.04 4.26 -0.35
CA ASP A 46 13.37 4.68 1.02
C ASP A 46 14.61 3.92 1.56
N VAL A 47 15.14 2.94 0.82
CA VAL A 47 16.36 2.20 1.18
C VAL A 47 17.56 3.02 0.71
N PRO A 48 18.45 3.49 1.62
CA PRO A 48 19.53 4.41 1.26
C PRO A 48 20.65 3.72 0.48
N ASP A 49 20.98 2.48 0.84
CA ASP A 49 22.05 1.72 0.22
C ASP A 49 21.58 1.01 -1.06
N ASP A 50 22.34 1.15 -2.13
CA ASP A 50 21.98 0.59 -3.44
C ASP A 50 22.12 -0.94 -3.50
N TRP A 51 23.04 -1.53 -2.72
CA TRP A 51 23.18 -2.98 -2.63
C TRP A 51 22.02 -3.61 -1.88
N ASP A 52 21.62 -3.02 -0.75
CA ASP A 52 20.45 -3.45 0.01
C ASP A 52 19.17 -3.35 -0.83
N ARG A 53 19.03 -2.25 -1.60
CA ARG A 53 17.91 -2.07 -2.51
C ARG A 53 17.87 -3.17 -3.58
N LEU A 54 19.01 -3.51 -4.18
CA LEU A 54 19.11 -4.58 -5.17
C LEU A 54 18.82 -5.95 -4.55
N HIS A 55 19.34 -6.21 -3.35
CA HIS A 55 19.12 -7.45 -2.63
C HIS A 55 17.62 -7.67 -2.33
N LEU A 56 16.94 -6.65 -1.79
CA LEU A 56 15.50 -6.70 -1.53
C LEU A 56 14.69 -6.87 -2.82
N ALA A 57 15.09 -6.22 -3.91
CA ALA A 57 14.43 -6.38 -5.22
C ALA A 57 14.57 -7.82 -5.75
N ASN A 58 15.73 -8.44 -5.56
CA ASN A 58 15.97 -9.83 -5.97
C ASN A 58 15.12 -10.80 -5.14
N ILE A 59 15.08 -10.63 -3.81
CA ILE A 59 14.20 -11.43 -2.93
C ILE A 59 12.74 -11.29 -3.37
N ALA A 60 12.28 -10.06 -3.58
CA ALA A 60 10.90 -9.82 -4.02
C ALA A 60 10.61 -10.47 -5.39
N THR A 61 11.57 -10.45 -6.31
CA THR A 61 11.44 -11.09 -7.62
C THR A 61 11.35 -12.61 -7.51
N GLN A 62 12.13 -13.21 -6.61
CA GLN A 62 12.09 -14.65 -6.35
C GLN A 62 10.77 -15.08 -5.70
N LEU A 63 10.25 -14.29 -4.77
CA LEU A 63 9.03 -14.63 -4.03
C LEU A 63 7.74 -14.33 -4.81
N TYR A 64 7.72 -13.22 -5.56
CA TYR A 64 6.49 -12.67 -6.15
C TYR A 64 6.55 -12.49 -7.67
N GLY A 65 7.68 -12.82 -8.30
CA GLY A 65 7.90 -12.64 -9.73
C GLY A 65 8.34 -11.22 -10.12
N GLN A 66 8.53 -11.01 -11.43
CA GLN A 66 9.01 -9.73 -11.97
C GLN A 66 8.03 -8.58 -11.67
N ARG A 67 8.56 -7.44 -11.24
CA ARG A 67 7.73 -6.26 -10.94
C ARG A 67 7.16 -5.68 -12.23
N ASN A 68 5.83 -5.66 -12.39
CA ASN A 68 5.19 -4.98 -13.51
C ASN A 68 5.37 -3.46 -13.37
N LYS A 69 6.08 -2.83 -14.31
CA LYS A 69 6.35 -1.38 -14.32
C LYS A 69 5.15 -0.55 -14.78
N GLU A 70 4.06 -1.17 -15.20
CA GLU A 70 2.88 -0.51 -15.77
C GLU A 70 1.79 -0.16 -14.74
N ALA A 71 1.90 -0.66 -13.50
CA ALA A 71 0.99 -0.29 -12.42
C ALA A 71 1.42 1.09 -11.85
N ARG A 72 1.01 2.16 -12.52
CA ARG A 72 1.19 3.54 -12.06
C ARG A 72 -0.15 4.26 -11.97
#